data_AF-A0A6L7YIQ8-F1
#
_entry.id   AF-A0A6L7YIQ8-F1
#
_cell.length_a   1.000
_cell.length_b   1.000
_cell.length_c   1.000
_cell.angle_alpha   90.00
_cell.angle_beta   90.00
_cell.angle_gamma   90.00
#
_symmetry.space_group_name_H-M   'P 1'
#
loop_
_entity.id
_entity.type
_entity.pdbx_description
1 polymer ?
#
loop_
_entity_poly.entity_id
_entity_poly.type
_entity_poly.pdbx_seq_one_letter_code
_entity_poly.pdbx_strand_id
1 'polypeptide(L)'
;MGWSIHHPVGLIHYTPTACYRGYTLFSTTHGGKDAYLIDMEGNVVHRWHLEEGIPYAYLLNNGNLLCRIGRPEDAGGVETLGASSAGVIELDWDSNIVWAYRDPMLHHDFQRMPNGNTLLLMWEPIPEDLVAEVKGGFEVDFAPGMLGDVVREVTPDGETVSEWRSWEYMDVEEEVICHLEPRNEWSHGNCVNLTADGDLLVSYRIIDTVGIADRASGEFKWKWGPGEIAHPHHPTWLDTGRVLLFDNGQHRRGSSYSRVIEIDPATNEIHWEYDGSPRVSFYSNYISGAERLPNGNTLICEGAAGRFFEVTSRGEIVWEYINPFPVYGARTGREKPENSNATFRCHRYGPDHPALVGRDLDPARFAALNSLLR
;
A
#
# COMPACT_ATOMS: atom_id res chain seq x y z
N MET A 1 -9.73 -4.31 14.24
CA MET A 1 -8.83 -3.96 15.36
C MET A 1 -8.89 -2.46 15.52
N GLY A 2 -9.51 -1.98 16.59
CA GLY A 2 -9.54 -0.55 16.89
C GLY A 2 -8.76 -0.34 18.17
N TRP A 3 -7.99 0.74 18.23
CA TRP A 3 -7.40 1.16 19.49
C TRP A 3 -8.49 1.69 20.43
N SER A 4 -8.23 1.63 21.73
CA SER A 4 -8.99 2.45 22.68
C SER A 4 -8.94 3.91 22.22
N ILE A 5 -10.04 4.65 22.36
CA ILE A 5 -10.03 6.11 22.13
C ILE A 5 -9.07 6.86 23.08
N HIS A 6 -8.58 6.16 24.12
CA HIS A 6 -7.61 6.65 25.08
C HIS A 6 -6.21 6.08 24.85
N HIS A 7 -5.99 5.34 23.75
CA HIS A 7 -4.67 4.83 23.43
C HIS A 7 -3.75 6.00 23.09
N PRO A 8 -2.50 6.02 23.58
CA PRO A 8 -1.52 7.02 23.14
C PRO A 8 -1.36 7.02 21.63
N VAL A 9 -1.30 8.22 21.03
CA VAL A 9 -1.01 8.42 19.61
C VAL A 9 0.22 9.30 19.48
N GLY A 10 0.73 9.47 18.25
CA GLY A 10 2.00 10.15 18.01
C GLY A 10 3.20 9.24 18.30
N LEU A 11 4.31 9.82 18.74
CA LEU A 11 5.54 9.07 19.03
C LEU A 11 5.39 8.22 20.30
N ILE A 12 5.59 6.92 20.17
CA ILE A 12 5.50 5.94 21.26
C ILE A 12 6.88 5.54 21.76
N HIS A 13 7.81 5.28 20.83
CA HIS A 13 9.17 4.85 21.15
C HIS A 13 10.17 5.45 20.16
N TYR A 14 11.38 5.78 20.64
CA TYR A 14 12.45 6.31 19.80
C TYR A 14 13.82 6.06 20.45
N THR A 15 14.67 5.32 19.75
CA THR A 15 16.07 5.07 20.10
C THR A 15 16.98 5.69 19.03
N PRO A 16 17.41 6.97 19.18
CA PRO A 16 18.06 7.74 18.12
C PRO A 16 19.33 7.12 17.53
N THR A 17 20.05 6.33 18.32
CA THR A 17 21.31 5.69 17.92
C THR A 17 21.11 4.42 17.10
N ALA A 18 19.89 3.87 17.08
CA ALA A 18 19.59 2.59 16.45
C ALA A 18 18.63 2.73 15.25
N CYS A 19 17.93 3.85 15.12
CA CYS A 19 17.00 4.12 14.03
C CYS A 19 17.69 4.73 12.79
N TYR A 20 17.05 4.60 11.63
CA TYR A 20 17.37 5.36 10.44
C TYR A 20 16.77 6.75 10.53
N ARG A 21 17.62 7.77 10.55
CA ARG A 21 17.18 9.18 10.62
C ARG A 21 16.47 9.57 9.33
N GLY A 22 15.43 10.38 9.44
CA GLY A 22 14.72 10.90 8.29
C GLY A 22 13.36 11.48 8.63
N TYR A 23 12.48 11.47 7.64
CA TYR A 23 11.11 11.96 7.74
C TYR A 23 10.14 10.88 7.27
N THR A 24 9.06 10.68 8.00
CA THR A 24 8.04 9.66 7.66
C THR A 24 6.85 10.33 7.00
N LEU A 25 6.50 9.90 5.80
CA LEU A 25 5.30 10.31 5.08
C LEU A 25 4.19 9.29 5.28
N PHE A 26 2.97 9.76 5.55
CA PHE A 26 1.79 8.92 5.59
C PHE A 26 0.50 9.72 5.34
N SER A 27 -0.59 8.99 5.12
CA SER A 27 -1.93 9.54 4.99
C SER A 27 -2.96 8.61 5.63
N THR A 28 -4.03 9.18 6.18
CA THR A 28 -5.14 8.38 6.73
C THR A 28 -6.00 7.85 5.58
N THR A 29 -5.97 6.53 5.38
CA THR A 29 -6.70 5.87 4.30
C THR A 29 -8.19 5.88 4.66
N HIS A 30 -9.04 6.34 3.73
CA HIS A 30 -10.48 6.64 3.88
C HIS A 30 -10.79 8.03 4.48
N GLY A 31 -11.08 9.00 3.61
CA GLY A 31 -11.67 10.29 4.00
C GLY A 31 -10.68 11.36 4.51
N GLY A 32 -9.39 11.03 4.65
CA GLY A 32 -8.34 12.01 4.91
C GLY A 32 -8.10 12.90 3.69
N LYS A 33 -8.08 14.22 3.89
CA LYS A 33 -7.74 15.23 2.87
C LYS A 33 -6.27 15.62 2.88
N ASP A 34 -5.51 15.04 3.79
CA ASP A 34 -4.14 15.48 4.07
C ASP A 34 -3.17 14.29 4.03
N ALA A 35 -1.98 14.56 3.50
CA ALA A 35 -0.79 13.74 3.73
C ALA A 35 0.18 14.52 4.62
N TYR A 36 0.82 13.81 5.55
CA TYR A 36 1.68 14.40 6.58
C TYR A 36 3.11 13.89 6.45
N LEU A 37 4.06 14.81 6.54
CA LEU A 37 5.47 14.48 6.73
C LEU A 37 5.84 14.81 8.18
N ILE A 38 6.35 13.82 8.91
CA ILE A 38 6.79 13.97 10.31
C ILE A 38 8.29 13.79 10.46
N ASP A 39 8.89 14.50 11.42
CA ASP A 39 10.25 14.23 11.89
C ASP A 39 10.32 12.97 12.78
N MET A 40 11.52 12.63 13.26
CA MET A 40 11.75 11.45 14.09
C MET A 40 11.12 11.58 15.48
N GLU A 41 10.90 12.81 15.96
CA GLU A 41 10.22 13.14 17.20
C GLU A 41 8.68 13.14 17.04
N GLY A 42 8.18 12.84 15.84
CA GLY A 42 6.75 12.74 15.55
C GLY A 42 6.05 14.07 15.33
N ASN A 43 6.79 15.18 15.18
CA ASN A 43 6.21 16.48 14.86
C ASN A 43 5.97 16.56 13.34
N VAL A 44 4.80 17.07 12.95
CA VAL A 44 4.50 17.45 11.57
C VAL A 44 5.43 18.58 11.15
N VAL A 45 6.16 18.36 10.07
CA VAL A 45 7.05 19.34 9.43
C VAL A 45 6.52 19.83 8.09
N HIS A 46 5.60 19.07 7.48
CA HIS A 46 4.91 19.47 6.27
C HIS A 46 3.56 18.75 6.13
N ARG A 47 2.64 19.37 5.39
CA ARG A 47 1.31 18.84 5.10
C ARG A 47 0.88 19.22 3.69
N TRP A 48 0.53 18.23 2.88
CA TRP A 48 -0.22 18.44 1.64
C TRP A 48 -1.71 18.34 1.90
N HIS A 49 -2.50 19.14 1.20
CA HIS A 49 -3.96 19.14 1.32
C HIS A 49 -4.64 19.06 -0.05
N LEU A 50 -5.62 18.16 -0.18
CA LEU A 50 -6.45 18.03 -1.38
C LEU A 50 -7.88 17.71 -0.98
N GLU A 51 -8.82 18.55 -1.44
CA GLU A 51 -10.25 18.42 -1.13
C GLU A 51 -10.83 17.07 -1.59
N GLU A 52 -10.32 16.54 -2.70
CA GLU A 52 -10.69 15.23 -3.27
C GLU A 52 -10.20 14.04 -2.43
N GLY A 53 -9.39 14.27 -1.39
CA GLY A 53 -8.84 13.25 -0.51
C GLY A 53 -7.45 12.75 -0.96
N ILE A 54 -6.64 12.33 0.02
CA ILE A 54 -5.31 11.75 -0.19
C ILE A 54 -5.23 10.39 0.54
N PRO A 55 -5.85 9.31 0.03
CA PRO A 55 -5.84 8.01 0.70
C PRO A 55 -4.44 7.36 0.75
N TYR A 56 -3.60 7.58 -0.25
CA TYR A 56 -2.24 7.03 -0.32
C TYR A 56 -1.35 7.93 -1.20
N ALA A 57 -0.11 8.14 -0.77
CA ALA A 57 0.86 8.96 -1.48
C ALA A 57 2.33 8.55 -1.20
N TYR A 58 3.23 8.93 -2.09
CA TYR A 58 4.68 8.93 -1.88
C TYR A 58 5.36 10.13 -2.57
N LEU A 59 6.57 10.48 -2.12
CA LEU A 59 7.36 11.55 -2.73
C LEU A 59 8.12 11.08 -3.97
N LEU A 60 8.10 11.92 -4.99
CA LEU A 60 8.97 11.83 -6.16
C LEU A 60 10.28 12.57 -5.91
N ASN A 61 11.34 12.23 -6.66
CA ASN A 61 12.67 12.84 -6.51
C ASN A 61 12.69 14.35 -6.76
N ASN A 62 11.70 14.91 -7.48
CA ASN A 62 11.57 16.35 -7.71
C ASN A 62 10.95 17.11 -6.50
N GLY A 63 10.52 16.40 -5.46
CA GLY A 63 9.86 16.99 -4.29
C GLY A 63 8.34 17.05 -4.39
N ASN A 64 7.75 16.58 -5.48
CA ASN A 64 6.31 16.51 -5.62
C ASN A 64 5.75 15.26 -4.94
N LEU A 65 4.51 15.34 -4.50
CA LEU A 65 3.75 14.24 -3.94
C LEU A 65 2.92 13.59 -5.05
N LEU A 66 3.13 12.31 -5.32
CA LEU A 66 2.23 11.53 -6.19
C LEU A 66 1.25 10.76 -5.31
N CYS A 67 -0.04 10.95 -5.54
CA CYS A 67 -1.07 10.40 -4.68
C CYS A 67 -2.31 9.90 -5.43
N ARG A 68 -2.94 8.85 -4.89
CA ARG A 68 -4.33 8.53 -5.23
C ARG A 68 -5.25 9.61 -4.68
N ILE A 69 -6.43 9.71 -5.28
CA ILE A 69 -7.52 10.56 -4.77
C ILE A 69 -8.66 9.71 -4.19
N GLY A 70 -9.65 10.38 -3.59
CA GLY A 70 -10.85 9.74 -3.06
C GLY A 70 -11.59 8.88 -4.08
N ARG A 71 -12.55 8.11 -3.57
CA ARG A 71 -13.39 7.23 -4.40
C ARG A 71 -14.20 8.05 -5.41
N PRO A 72 -14.48 7.50 -6.60
CA PRO A 72 -15.44 8.12 -7.51
C PRO A 72 -16.84 8.13 -6.87
N GLU A 73 -17.68 9.11 -7.24
CA GLU A 73 -19.04 9.22 -6.70
C GLU A 73 -20.02 8.23 -7.32
N ASP A 74 -19.88 7.97 -8.62
CA ASP A 74 -20.71 7.05 -9.39
C ASP A 74 -19.83 6.30 -10.41
N ALA A 75 -19.54 5.04 -10.11
CA ALA A 75 -18.72 4.16 -10.94
C ALA A 75 -19.38 2.77 -11.11
N GLY A 76 -20.72 2.74 -11.15
CA GLY A 76 -21.47 1.52 -11.42
C GLY A 76 -21.31 0.42 -10.36
N GLY A 77 -20.89 0.77 -9.13
CA GLY A 77 -20.62 -0.17 -8.04
C GLY A 77 -19.15 -0.31 -7.70
N VAL A 78 -18.23 0.04 -8.63
CA VAL A 78 -16.78 -0.05 -8.42
C VAL A 78 -16.32 0.86 -7.27
N GLU A 79 -17.02 1.96 -7.02
CA GLU A 79 -16.77 2.87 -5.89
C GLU A 79 -16.91 2.21 -4.52
N THR A 80 -17.60 1.06 -4.44
CA THR A 80 -17.79 0.31 -3.19
C THR A 80 -16.62 -0.63 -2.87
N LEU A 81 -15.75 -0.89 -3.85
CA LEU A 81 -14.64 -1.83 -3.72
C LEU A 81 -13.48 -1.29 -2.86
N GLY A 82 -12.68 -2.23 -2.37
CA GLY A 82 -11.49 -1.94 -1.59
C GLY A 82 -10.52 -1.05 -2.38
N ALA A 83 -10.11 0.06 -1.77
CA ALA A 83 -9.13 0.99 -2.34
C ALA A 83 -9.46 1.55 -3.74
N SER A 84 -10.75 1.57 -4.14
CA SER A 84 -11.23 2.33 -5.30
C SER A 84 -10.77 3.80 -5.22
N SER A 85 -10.44 4.38 -6.37
CA SER A 85 -9.94 5.75 -6.49
C SER A 85 -10.40 6.35 -7.82
N ALA A 86 -10.72 7.65 -7.81
CA ALA A 86 -11.10 8.36 -9.03
C ALA A 86 -9.89 8.74 -9.91
N GLY A 87 -8.67 8.46 -9.47
CA GLY A 87 -7.46 8.78 -10.22
C GLY A 87 -6.17 8.90 -9.39
N VAL A 88 -5.12 9.37 -10.04
CA VAL A 88 -3.82 9.71 -9.44
C VAL A 88 -3.47 11.14 -9.82
N ILE A 89 -2.95 11.90 -8.86
CA ILE A 89 -2.58 13.30 -9.00
C ILE A 89 -1.15 13.50 -8.50
N GLU A 90 -0.42 14.39 -9.16
CA GLU A 90 0.85 14.91 -8.68
C GLU A 90 0.62 16.33 -8.13
N LEU A 91 0.97 16.52 -6.86
CA LEU A 91 0.94 17.80 -6.18
C LEU A 91 2.36 18.33 -6.03
N ASP A 92 2.56 19.63 -6.27
CA ASP A 92 3.78 20.29 -5.84
C ASP A 92 3.84 20.44 -4.30
N TRP A 93 4.94 21.00 -3.80
CA TRP A 93 5.16 21.22 -2.37
C TRP A 93 4.10 22.11 -1.70
N ASP A 94 3.39 22.95 -2.46
CA ASP A 94 2.38 23.87 -1.94
C ASP A 94 0.95 23.34 -2.17
N SER A 95 0.81 22.05 -2.52
CA SER A 95 -0.45 21.37 -2.83
C SER A 95 -1.14 21.84 -4.13
N ASN A 96 -0.42 22.46 -5.05
CA ASN A 96 -0.97 22.73 -6.39
C ASN A 96 -0.90 21.48 -7.24
N ILE A 97 -1.98 21.19 -7.96
CA ILE A 97 -2.02 20.10 -8.94
C ILE A 97 -1.13 20.47 -10.13
N VAL A 98 -0.11 19.66 -10.39
CA VAL A 98 0.80 19.82 -11.53
C VAL A 98 0.64 18.72 -12.59
N TRP A 99 0.01 17.60 -12.23
CA TRP A 99 -0.38 16.54 -13.15
C TRP A 99 -1.56 15.76 -12.58
N ALA A 100 -2.43 15.22 -13.45
CA ALA A 100 -3.53 14.37 -13.05
C ALA A 100 -3.87 13.35 -14.14
N TYR A 101 -4.17 12.12 -13.72
CA TYR A 101 -4.81 11.09 -14.53
C TYR A 101 -6.07 10.63 -13.79
N ARG A 102 -7.23 10.70 -14.46
CA ARG A 102 -8.53 10.44 -13.86
C ARG A 102 -9.23 9.32 -14.58
N ASP A 103 -9.50 8.24 -13.84
CA ASP A 103 -10.15 7.04 -14.34
C ASP A 103 -10.77 6.33 -13.12
N PRO A 104 -12.10 6.12 -13.09
CA PRO A 104 -12.77 5.52 -11.93
C PRO A 104 -12.46 4.04 -11.73
N MET A 105 -11.78 3.39 -12.70
CA MET A 105 -11.35 2.00 -12.58
C MET A 105 -10.03 1.86 -11.83
N LEU A 106 -9.41 2.96 -11.39
CA LEU A 106 -8.14 2.92 -10.67
C LEU A 106 -8.32 2.36 -9.26
N HIS A 107 -7.42 1.48 -8.84
CA HIS A 107 -7.41 0.98 -7.47
C HIS A 107 -6.00 0.81 -6.93
N HIS A 108 -5.92 0.77 -5.60
CA HIS A 108 -4.76 0.36 -4.81
C HIS A 108 -3.43 1.11 -5.05
N ASP A 109 -2.76 0.92 -6.19
CA ASP A 109 -1.35 1.22 -6.35
C ASP A 109 -0.97 1.85 -7.70
N PHE A 110 0.17 2.53 -7.72
CA PHE A 110 0.70 3.26 -8.88
C PHE A 110 2.22 3.48 -8.73
N GLN A 111 2.95 3.46 -9.85
CA GLN A 111 4.41 3.63 -9.84
C GLN A 111 4.87 4.60 -10.93
N ARG A 112 5.43 5.76 -10.56
CA ARG A 112 6.15 6.62 -11.52
C ARG A 112 7.46 5.96 -11.93
N MET A 113 7.68 5.86 -13.23
CA MET A 113 8.88 5.25 -13.81
C MET A 113 9.94 6.30 -14.14
N PRO A 114 11.23 5.90 -14.26
CA PRO A 114 12.32 6.81 -14.58
C PRO A 114 12.18 7.53 -15.93
N ASN A 115 11.45 6.94 -16.89
CA ASN A 115 11.16 7.56 -18.19
C ASN A 115 10.05 8.63 -18.13
N GLY A 116 9.45 8.86 -16.95
CA GLY A 116 8.36 9.80 -16.73
C GLY A 116 6.96 9.20 -16.89
N ASN A 117 6.82 7.98 -17.43
CA ASN A 117 5.53 7.30 -17.51
C ASN A 117 5.08 6.83 -16.13
N THR A 118 3.80 6.51 -15.98
CA THR A 118 3.22 6.01 -14.74
C THR A 118 2.57 4.66 -14.98
N LEU A 119 2.90 3.67 -14.16
CA LEU A 119 2.16 2.42 -14.04
C LEU A 119 0.98 2.63 -13.11
N LEU A 120 -0.19 2.15 -13.52
CA LEU A 120 -1.44 2.28 -12.79
C LEU A 120 -2.04 0.87 -12.66
N LEU A 121 -2.51 0.56 -11.46
CA LEU A 121 -3.29 -0.65 -11.26
C LEU A 121 -4.78 -0.33 -11.42
N MET A 122 -5.41 -1.02 -12.37
CA MET A 122 -6.74 -0.73 -12.90
C MET A 122 -7.59 -1.99 -12.89
N TRP A 123 -8.89 -1.83 -12.67
CA TRP A 123 -9.84 -2.91 -12.90
C TRP A 123 -10.33 -2.93 -14.34
N GLU A 124 -10.58 -4.13 -14.86
CA GLU A 124 -11.37 -4.35 -16.07
C GLU A 124 -12.23 -5.62 -15.89
N PRO A 125 -13.41 -5.73 -16.53
CA PRO A 125 -14.19 -6.96 -16.52
C PRO A 125 -13.42 -8.14 -17.12
N ILE A 126 -13.45 -9.28 -16.44
CA ILE A 126 -12.91 -10.54 -16.99
C ILE A 126 -13.89 -11.08 -18.05
N PRO A 127 -13.40 -11.64 -19.17
CA PRO A 127 -14.24 -12.34 -20.15
C PRO A 127 -15.17 -13.40 -19.51
N GLU A 128 -16.45 -13.43 -19.92
CA GLU A 128 -17.48 -14.28 -19.29
C GLU A 128 -17.15 -15.78 -19.32
N ASP A 129 -16.44 -16.24 -20.36
CA ASP A 129 -15.97 -17.62 -20.49
C ASP A 129 -14.96 -17.98 -19.41
N LEU A 130 -13.99 -17.08 -19.11
CA LEU A 130 -13.05 -17.28 -18.00
C LEU A 130 -13.75 -17.19 -16.64
N VAL A 131 -14.73 -16.30 -16.48
CA VAL A 131 -15.48 -16.18 -15.21
C VAL A 131 -16.16 -17.50 -14.82
N ALA A 132 -16.62 -18.28 -15.80
CA ALA A 132 -17.24 -19.59 -15.56
C ALA A 132 -16.25 -20.64 -15.03
N GLU A 133 -14.95 -20.45 -15.24
CA GLU A 133 -13.87 -21.36 -14.83
C GLU A 133 -13.27 -20.99 -13.46
N VAL A 134 -13.44 -19.73 -13.02
CA VAL A 134 -12.93 -19.24 -11.73
C VAL A 134 -13.49 -20.06 -10.57
N LYS A 135 -12.60 -20.47 -9.66
CA LYS A 135 -12.92 -21.24 -8.46
C LYS A 135 -12.80 -20.41 -7.19
N GLY A 136 -13.53 -20.85 -6.15
CA GLY A 136 -13.49 -20.24 -4.83
C GLY A 136 -14.35 -18.99 -4.71
N GLY A 137 -14.16 -18.26 -3.62
CA GLY A 137 -14.99 -17.12 -3.23
C GLY A 137 -16.47 -17.44 -2.97
N PHE A 138 -17.22 -16.44 -2.52
CA PHE A 138 -18.68 -16.54 -2.40
C PHE A 138 -19.40 -15.51 -3.28
N GLU A 139 -20.57 -15.89 -3.77
CA GLU A 139 -21.40 -15.07 -4.66
C GLU A 139 -21.89 -13.79 -3.96
N VAL A 140 -21.83 -12.69 -4.69
CA VAL A 140 -22.40 -11.39 -4.30
C VAL A 140 -23.12 -10.77 -5.49
N ASP A 141 -24.18 -10.01 -5.21
CA ASP A 141 -24.84 -9.21 -6.24
C ASP A 141 -23.97 -7.98 -6.54
N PHE A 142 -23.28 -8.01 -7.68
CA PHE A 142 -22.37 -6.96 -8.12
C PHE A 142 -22.54 -6.71 -9.61
N ALA A 143 -23.20 -5.61 -9.94
CA ALA A 143 -23.65 -5.30 -11.29
C ALA A 143 -22.55 -5.25 -12.37
N PRO A 144 -21.31 -4.78 -12.10
CA PRO A 144 -20.23 -4.80 -13.09
C PRO A 144 -19.78 -6.19 -13.55
N GLY A 145 -20.18 -7.26 -12.86
CA GLY A 145 -19.61 -8.57 -13.04
C GLY A 145 -18.23 -8.70 -12.38
N MET A 146 -17.58 -9.85 -12.58
CA MET A 146 -16.27 -10.11 -11.99
C MET A 146 -15.19 -9.26 -12.65
N LEU A 147 -14.44 -8.53 -11.84
CA LEU A 147 -13.32 -7.71 -12.29
C LEU A 147 -11.99 -8.45 -12.12
N GLY A 148 -11.06 -8.15 -13.01
CA GLY A 148 -9.66 -8.55 -12.96
C GLY A 148 -8.75 -7.33 -12.91
N ASP A 149 -7.47 -7.58 -12.67
CA ASP A 149 -6.46 -6.52 -12.53
C ASP A 149 -5.65 -6.32 -13.81
N VAL A 150 -5.42 -5.06 -14.12
CA VAL A 150 -4.66 -4.60 -15.27
C VAL A 150 -3.59 -3.63 -14.80
N VAL A 151 -2.35 -3.89 -15.20
CA VAL A 151 -1.26 -2.91 -15.08
C VAL A 151 -1.21 -2.11 -16.37
N ARG A 152 -1.59 -0.83 -16.31
CA ARG A 152 -1.57 0.10 -17.44
C ARG A 152 -0.38 1.04 -17.32
N GLU A 153 0.42 1.17 -18.37
CA GLU A 153 1.42 2.23 -18.51
C GLU A 153 0.81 3.42 -19.24
N VAL A 154 0.93 4.63 -18.66
CA VAL A 154 0.51 5.88 -19.30
C VAL A 154 1.66 6.88 -19.41
N THR A 155 1.68 7.65 -20.50
CA THR A 155 2.61 8.77 -20.67
C THR A 155 2.27 9.95 -19.75
N PRO A 156 3.17 10.94 -19.58
CA PRO A 156 2.84 12.19 -18.90
C PRO A 156 1.62 12.92 -19.48
N ASP A 157 1.34 12.73 -20.77
CA ASP A 157 0.17 13.34 -21.42
C ASP A 157 -1.11 12.50 -21.26
N GLY A 158 -1.03 11.35 -20.57
CA GLY A 158 -2.16 10.47 -20.25
C GLY A 158 -2.47 9.43 -21.33
N GLU A 159 -1.62 9.28 -22.34
CA GLU A 159 -1.82 8.27 -23.40
C GLU A 159 -1.37 6.88 -22.91
N THR A 160 -2.20 5.86 -23.15
CA THR A 160 -1.84 4.47 -22.84
C THR A 160 -0.72 3.98 -23.77
N VAL A 161 0.36 3.47 -23.17
CA VAL A 161 1.49 2.85 -23.88
C VAL A 161 1.30 1.35 -24.01
N SER A 162 0.90 0.69 -22.91
CA SER A 162 0.70 -0.75 -22.84
C SER A 162 -0.22 -1.12 -21.69
N GLU A 163 -0.80 -2.31 -21.79
CA GLU A 163 -1.61 -2.93 -20.74
C GLU A 163 -1.17 -4.37 -20.58
N TRP A 164 -1.08 -4.81 -19.33
CA TRP A 164 -0.82 -6.19 -18.95
C TRP A 164 -1.98 -6.66 -18.09
N ARG A 165 -2.70 -7.70 -18.53
CA ARG A 165 -3.92 -8.21 -17.89
C ARG A 165 -3.60 -9.49 -17.15
N SER A 166 -3.88 -9.54 -15.86
CA SER A 166 -3.42 -10.64 -15.00
C SER A 166 -3.93 -12.02 -15.45
N TRP A 167 -5.15 -12.10 -15.99
CA TRP A 167 -5.79 -13.33 -16.46
C TRP A 167 -5.28 -13.83 -17.82
N GLU A 168 -4.47 -13.06 -18.53
CA GLU A 168 -3.80 -13.54 -19.74
C GLU A 168 -2.56 -14.39 -19.42
N TYR A 169 -2.07 -14.31 -18.17
CA TYR A 169 -0.79 -14.90 -17.73
C TYR A 169 -0.91 -15.77 -16.48
N MET A 170 -2.13 -16.02 -16.00
CA MET A 170 -2.43 -16.88 -14.87
C MET A 170 -3.65 -17.75 -15.16
N ASP A 171 -3.62 -18.97 -14.64
CA ASP A 171 -4.72 -19.92 -14.78
C ASP A 171 -5.77 -19.68 -13.69
N VAL A 172 -6.97 -19.23 -14.08
CA VAL A 172 -8.10 -18.96 -13.19
C VAL A 172 -8.60 -20.21 -12.44
N GLU A 173 -8.30 -21.41 -12.96
CA GLU A 173 -8.64 -22.68 -12.32
C GLU A 173 -7.66 -23.09 -11.22
N GLU A 174 -6.41 -22.61 -11.28
CA GLU A 174 -5.35 -22.88 -10.32
C GLU A 174 -5.25 -21.78 -9.25
N GLU A 175 -5.42 -20.53 -9.64
CA GLU A 175 -5.42 -19.36 -8.75
C GLU A 175 -6.79 -19.19 -8.08
N VAL A 176 -7.06 -20.05 -7.09
CA VAL A 176 -8.36 -20.16 -6.42
C VAL A 176 -8.58 -19.01 -5.44
N ILE A 177 -9.70 -18.30 -5.59
CA ILE A 177 -10.11 -17.25 -4.65
C ILE A 177 -10.34 -17.85 -3.26
N CYS A 178 -9.85 -17.18 -2.21
CA CYS A 178 -10.16 -17.52 -0.84
C CYS A 178 -11.69 -17.67 -0.65
N HIS A 179 -12.15 -18.83 -0.18
CA HIS A 179 -13.58 -19.15 -0.02
C HIS A 179 -14.33 -18.24 0.97
N LEU A 180 -13.60 -17.41 1.73
CA LEU A 180 -14.13 -16.45 2.69
C LEU A 180 -14.14 -15.01 2.14
N GLU A 181 -13.80 -14.81 0.87
CA GLU A 181 -13.81 -13.52 0.18
C GLU A 181 -14.88 -13.51 -0.92
N PRO A 182 -15.48 -12.35 -1.23
CA PRO A 182 -16.43 -12.23 -2.33
C PRO A 182 -15.72 -12.40 -3.67
N ARG A 183 -16.46 -12.87 -4.67
CA ARG A 183 -15.93 -13.12 -6.03
C ARG A 183 -16.27 -12.04 -7.05
N ASN A 184 -16.57 -10.84 -6.59
CA ASN A 184 -16.73 -9.65 -7.45
C ASN A 184 -15.40 -9.19 -8.08
N GLU A 185 -14.28 -9.63 -7.53
CA GLU A 185 -12.94 -9.50 -8.10
C GLU A 185 -12.28 -10.89 -8.07
N TRP A 186 -11.47 -11.25 -9.07
CA TRP A 186 -10.69 -12.50 -9.04
C TRP A 186 -9.32 -12.31 -8.40
N SER A 187 -8.59 -11.30 -8.84
CA SER A 187 -7.24 -11.05 -8.35
C SER A 187 -7.14 -10.41 -6.96
N HIS A 188 -7.88 -9.30 -6.85
CA HIS A 188 -7.66 -8.22 -5.88
C HIS A 188 -6.18 -7.80 -5.84
N GLY A 189 -5.69 -7.35 -6.99
CA GLY A 189 -4.37 -6.74 -7.15
C GLY A 189 -4.22 -5.56 -6.20
N ASN A 190 -3.15 -5.56 -5.41
CA ASN A 190 -2.93 -4.52 -4.40
C ASN A 190 -1.54 -3.90 -4.44
N CYS A 191 -0.70 -4.32 -5.39
CA CYS A 191 0.61 -3.73 -5.58
C CYS A 191 1.10 -3.87 -7.02
N VAL A 192 1.72 -2.79 -7.50
CA VAL A 192 2.59 -2.81 -8.68
C VAL A 192 3.89 -2.09 -8.32
N ASN A 193 5.00 -2.81 -8.42
CA ASN A 193 6.36 -2.30 -8.23
C ASN A 193 7.24 -2.80 -9.38
N LEU A 194 8.53 -2.43 -9.38
CA LEU A 194 9.49 -2.84 -10.38
C LEU A 194 10.70 -3.52 -9.76
N THR A 195 11.22 -4.54 -10.44
CA THR A 195 12.55 -5.06 -10.15
C THR A 195 13.63 -4.10 -10.67
N ALA A 196 14.90 -4.37 -10.33
CA ALA A 196 16.03 -3.60 -10.87
C ALA A 196 16.11 -3.64 -12.41
N ASP A 197 15.63 -4.71 -13.04
CA ASP A 197 15.60 -4.88 -14.49
C ASP A 197 14.34 -4.26 -15.13
N GLY A 198 13.42 -3.73 -14.32
CA GLY A 198 12.17 -3.15 -14.78
C GLY A 198 11.05 -4.16 -15.04
N ASP A 199 11.16 -5.39 -14.52
CA ASP A 199 10.04 -6.35 -14.54
C ASP A 199 8.97 -5.96 -13.52
N LEU A 200 7.72 -6.35 -13.78
CA LEU A 200 6.60 -6.06 -12.88
C LEU A 200 6.67 -6.97 -11.66
N LEU A 201 6.71 -6.37 -10.46
CA LEU A 201 6.53 -7.06 -9.19
C LEU A 201 5.11 -6.78 -8.68
N VAL A 202 4.29 -7.83 -8.61
CA VAL A 202 2.84 -7.74 -8.37
C VAL A 202 2.41 -8.58 -7.18
N SER A 203 1.28 -8.21 -6.58
CA SER A 203 0.65 -8.93 -5.46
C SER A 203 -0.86 -8.97 -5.61
N TYR A 204 -1.41 -10.15 -5.36
CA TYR A 204 -2.83 -10.48 -5.48
C TYR A 204 -3.33 -11.01 -4.16
N ARG A 205 -4.20 -10.23 -3.52
CA ARG A 205 -4.57 -10.45 -2.13
C ARG A 205 -5.39 -11.73 -1.94
N ILE A 206 -6.41 -11.97 -2.77
CA ILE A 206 -7.42 -12.99 -2.46
C ILE A 206 -7.10 -14.39 -2.99
N ILE A 207 -6.07 -14.50 -3.83
CA ILE A 207 -5.50 -15.78 -4.30
C ILE A 207 -4.17 -16.11 -3.62
N ASP A 208 -3.72 -15.27 -2.67
CA ASP A 208 -2.48 -15.44 -1.91
C ASP A 208 -1.19 -15.48 -2.75
N THR A 209 -1.16 -14.75 -3.88
CA THR A 209 -0.07 -14.84 -4.87
C THR A 209 0.74 -13.54 -4.96
N VAL A 210 2.07 -13.65 -4.95
CA VAL A 210 3.01 -12.62 -5.41
C VAL A 210 3.80 -13.13 -6.60
N GLY A 211 4.25 -12.25 -7.49
CA GLY A 211 5.00 -12.67 -8.67
C GLY A 211 5.81 -11.59 -9.33
N ILE A 212 6.77 -12.03 -10.17
CA ILE A 212 7.60 -11.20 -11.04
C ILE A 212 7.26 -11.57 -12.48
N ALA A 213 6.67 -10.63 -13.22
CA ALA A 213 6.33 -10.79 -14.64
C ALA A 213 7.30 -10.03 -15.53
N ASP A 214 7.84 -10.72 -16.54
CA ASP A 214 8.67 -10.12 -17.57
C ASP A 214 7.90 -9.00 -18.27
N ARG A 215 8.46 -7.79 -18.32
CA ARG A 215 7.73 -6.65 -18.91
C ARG A 215 7.57 -6.74 -20.42
N ALA A 216 8.40 -7.53 -21.12
CA ALA A 216 8.39 -7.62 -22.57
C ALA A 216 7.45 -8.74 -23.06
N SER A 217 7.44 -9.90 -22.42
CA SER A 217 6.54 -11.02 -22.79
C SER A 217 5.24 -11.02 -22.00
N GLY A 218 5.25 -10.46 -20.78
CA GLY A 218 4.18 -10.55 -19.79
C GLY A 218 4.18 -11.85 -18.97
N GLU A 219 5.03 -12.82 -19.32
CA GLU A 219 5.12 -14.11 -18.64
C GLU A 219 5.73 -13.99 -17.24
N PHE A 220 5.23 -14.78 -16.28
CA PHE A 220 5.84 -14.84 -14.96
C PHE A 220 7.20 -15.53 -14.98
N LYS A 221 8.25 -14.83 -14.55
CA LYS A 221 9.56 -15.41 -14.21
C LYS A 221 9.51 -16.16 -12.88
N TRP A 222 8.63 -15.71 -11.99
CA TRP A 222 8.44 -16.28 -10.66
C TRP A 222 7.02 -16.00 -10.16
N LYS A 223 6.39 -17.01 -9.55
CA LYS A 223 5.15 -16.90 -8.77
C LYS A 223 5.32 -17.70 -7.48
N TRP A 224 4.79 -17.17 -6.38
CA TRP A 224 4.86 -17.82 -5.08
C TRP A 224 3.73 -17.33 -4.17
N GLY A 225 3.36 -18.16 -3.19
CA GLY A 225 2.50 -17.72 -2.09
C GLY A 225 1.38 -18.67 -1.67
N PRO A 226 0.61 -19.31 -2.59
CA PRO A 226 -0.51 -20.17 -2.20
C PRO A 226 -0.07 -21.27 -1.21
N GLY A 227 -0.68 -21.27 -0.02
CA GLY A 227 -0.37 -22.20 1.08
C GLY A 227 0.81 -21.79 1.98
N GLU A 228 1.61 -20.81 1.57
CA GLU A 228 2.78 -20.30 2.30
C GLU A 228 2.51 -18.95 2.97
N ILE A 229 1.81 -18.03 2.30
CA ILE A 229 1.36 -16.72 2.81
C ILE A 229 -0.15 -16.62 2.75
N ALA A 230 -0.71 -15.59 3.37
CA ALA A 230 -2.15 -15.34 3.30
C ALA A 230 -2.45 -13.84 3.23
N HIS A 231 -3.07 -13.44 2.13
CA HIS A 231 -3.55 -12.11 1.81
C HIS A 231 -2.43 -11.05 1.81
N PRO A 232 -1.32 -11.31 1.09
CA PRO A 232 -0.12 -10.49 1.14
C PRO A 232 -0.33 -9.09 0.56
N HIS A 233 0.53 -8.16 0.96
CA HIS A 233 0.56 -6.78 0.47
C HIS A 233 2.01 -6.32 0.27
N HIS A 234 2.16 -5.36 -0.65
CA HIS A 234 3.34 -4.52 -0.82
C HIS A 234 4.67 -5.29 -0.94
N PRO A 235 4.82 -6.22 -1.91
CA PRO A 235 6.14 -6.71 -2.27
C PRO A 235 7.01 -5.58 -2.82
N THR A 236 8.25 -5.51 -2.35
CA THR A 236 9.27 -4.55 -2.79
C THR A 236 10.53 -5.31 -3.18
N TRP A 237 11.18 -4.85 -4.25
CA TRP A 237 12.44 -5.42 -4.71
C TRP A 237 13.61 -4.84 -3.89
N LEU A 238 14.50 -5.70 -3.41
CA LEU A 238 15.70 -5.31 -2.68
C LEU A 238 16.94 -5.39 -3.59
N ASP A 239 17.95 -4.58 -3.30
CA ASP A 239 19.26 -4.61 -3.98
C ASP A 239 19.96 -5.98 -3.88
N THR A 240 19.55 -6.82 -2.93
CA THR A 240 20.02 -8.20 -2.77
C THR A 240 19.45 -9.16 -3.82
N GLY A 241 18.51 -8.72 -4.66
CA GLY A 241 17.75 -9.56 -5.59
C GLY A 241 16.61 -10.33 -4.93
N ARG A 242 16.23 -9.95 -3.70
CA ARG A 242 15.16 -10.58 -2.92
C ARG A 242 13.92 -9.70 -2.88
N VAL A 243 12.80 -10.31 -2.49
CA VAL A 243 11.52 -9.63 -2.32
C VAL A 243 11.21 -9.49 -0.84
N LEU A 244 10.96 -8.27 -0.37
CA LEU A 244 10.40 -8.01 0.95
C LEU A 244 8.90 -7.78 0.82
N LEU A 245 8.08 -8.47 1.61
CA LEU A 245 6.62 -8.32 1.56
C LEU A 245 5.96 -8.39 2.94
N PHE A 246 4.75 -7.85 3.04
CA PHE A 246 3.91 -7.93 4.24
C PHE A 246 2.88 -9.05 4.05
N ASP A 247 3.01 -10.12 4.83
CA ASP A 247 2.04 -11.22 4.86
C ASP A 247 1.02 -10.95 5.97
N ASN A 248 -0.15 -10.42 5.58
CA ASN A 248 -1.19 -9.97 6.50
C ASN A 248 -1.73 -11.10 7.36
N GLY A 249 -1.85 -12.29 6.79
CA GLY A 249 -2.30 -13.49 7.48
C GLY A 249 -3.79 -13.63 7.66
N GLN A 250 -4.61 -12.85 6.95
CA GLN A 250 -6.05 -13.01 6.97
C GLN A 250 -6.42 -14.41 6.44
N HIS A 251 -7.34 -15.10 7.12
CA HIS A 251 -7.82 -16.45 6.76
C HIS A 251 -6.76 -17.58 6.71
N ARG A 252 -5.54 -17.35 7.21
CA ARG A 252 -4.56 -18.43 7.37
C ARG A 252 -5.09 -19.55 8.26
N ARG A 253 -4.53 -20.75 8.10
CA ARG A 253 -4.84 -21.88 8.98
C ARG A 253 -4.38 -21.58 10.41
N GLY A 254 -5.28 -21.73 11.37
CA GLY A 254 -5.02 -21.46 12.78
C GLY A 254 -5.29 -20.00 13.16
N SER A 255 -4.57 -19.48 14.15
CA SER A 255 -4.71 -18.08 14.56
C SER A 255 -4.14 -17.14 13.50
N SER A 256 -4.87 -16.09 13.16
CA SER A 256 -4.35 -15.01 12.31
C SER A 256 -3.30 -14.17 13.04
N TYR A 257 -2.23 -13.86 12.34
CA TYR A 257 -1.16 -12.94 12.72
C TYR A 257 -0.50 -12.44 11.46
N SER A 258 0.14 -11.28 11.51
CA SER A 258 0.94 -10.77 10.39
C SER A 258 2.41 -11.12 10.58
N ARG A 259 3.14 -11.16 9.47
CA ARG A 259 4.60 -11.19 9.46
C ARG A 259 5.12 -10.40 8.27
N VAL A 260 6.37 -9.97 8.36
CA VAL A 260 7.12 -9.40 7.23
C VAL A 260 8.20 -10.40 6.86
N ILE A 261 8.34 -10.72 5.58
CA ILE A 261 9.29 -11.72 5.10
C ILE A 261 10.17 -11.17 3.98
N GLU A 262 11.44 -11.56 3.98
CA GLU A 262 12.40 -11.38 2.88
C GLU A 262 12.60 -12.75 2.23
N ILE A 263 12.12 -12.93 1.01
CA ILE A 263 12.19 -14.19 0.26
C ILE A 263 13.09 -14.06 -0.96
N ASP A 264 13.88 -15.10 -1.23
CA ASP A 264 14.67 -15.21 -2.45
C ASP A 264 13.82 -15.86 -3.56
N PRO A 265 13.49 -15.14 -4.65
CA PRO A 265 12.68 -15.68 -5.73
C PRO A 265 13.38 -16.78 -6.55
N ALA A 266 14.70 -16.92 -6.44
CA ALA A 266 15.43 -17.99 -7.13
C ALA A 266 15.34 -19.34 -6.39
N THR A 267 15.17 -19.33 -5.06
CA THR A 267 15.19 -20.54 -4.22
C THR A 267 13.91 -20.77 -3.43
N ASN A 268 13.03 -19.76 -3.34
CA ASN A 268 11.90 -19.68 -2.42
C ASN A 268 12.28 -19.76 -0.93
N GLU A 269 13.54 -19.51 -0.58
CA GLU A 269 13.99 -19.50 0.81
C GLU A 269 13.66 -18.17 1.49
N ILE A 270 13.07 -18.22 2.68
CA ILE A 270 12.85 -17.05 3.53
C ILE A 270 14.16 -16.76 4.29
N HIS A 271 14.81 -15.65 3.94
CA HIS A 271 16.09 -15.22 4.53
C HIS A 271 15.92 -14.42 5.81
N TRP A 272 14.78 -13.75 5.98
CA TRP A 272 14.46 -12.97 7.16
C TRP A 272 12.96 -12.95 7.38
N GLU A 273 12.55 -13.00 8.64
CA GLU A 273 11.15 -12.90 9.08
C GLU A 273 11.07 -12.00 10.32
N TYR A 274 10.04 -11.17 10.37
CA TYR A 274 9.61 -10.49 11.58
C TYR A 274 8.15 -10.82 11.88
N ASP A 275 7.87 -11.21 13.12
CA ASP A 275 6.54 -11.44 13.65
C ASP A 275 6.38 -10.84 15.06
N GLY A 276 5.15 -10.89 15.58
CA GLY A 276 4.88 -10.49 16.96
C GLY A 276 5.36 -11.52 17.98
N SER A 277 5.63 -11.08 19.20
CA SER A 277 5.87 -11.97 20.35
C SER A 277 4.89 -11.65 21.49
N PRO A 278 3.86 -12.49 21.74
CA PRO A 278 3.44 -13.65 20.92
C PRO A 278 2.91 -13.22 19.55
N ARG A 279 2.90 -14.11 18.54
CA ARG A 279 2.53 -13.78 17.14
C ARG A 279 1.27 -12.91 16.97
N VAL A 280 0.25 -13.19 17.77
CA VAL A 280 -1.03 -12.45 17.76
C VAL A 280 -0.92 -10.97 18.17
N SER A 281 0.21 -10.54 18.76
CA SER A 281 0.45 -9.12 19.11
C SER A 281 0.76 -8.23 17.91
N PHE A 282 1.01 -8.83 16.74
CA PHE A 282 1.20 -8.14 15.47
C PHE A 282 0.22 -8.71 14.44
N TYR A 283 -0.79 -7.91 14.08
CA TYR A 283 -1.78 -8.33 13.11
C TYR A 283 -2.43 -7.13 12.43
N SER A 284 -2.40 -7.13 11.11
CA SER A 284 -3.12 -6.20 10.25
C SER A 284 -3.75 -6.97 9.11
N ASN A 285 -5.08 -7.10 9.12
CA ASN A 285 -5.77 -8.02 8.21
C ASN A 285 -5.87 -7.52 6.75
N TYR A 286 -5.60 -6.24 6.50
CA TYR A 286 -5.55 -5.64 5.15
C TYR A 286 -4.57 -4.47 5.14
N ILE A 287 -4.37 -3.84 3.97
CA ILE A 287 -3.41 -2.73 3.75
C ILE A 287 -2.03 -3.11 4.29
N SER A 288 -1.23 -2.14 4.76
CA SER A 288 0.10 -2.38 5.35
C SER A 288 1.22 -2.46 4.31
N GLY A 289 2.45 -2.47 4.80
CA GLY A 289 3.64 -2.59 3.96
C GLY A 289 4.91 -2.57 4.80
N ALA A 290 6.03 -2.95 4.18
CA ALA A 290 7.35 -2.85 4.78
C ALA A 290 8.37 -2.31 3.77
N GLU A 291 9.36 -1.58 4.27
CA GLU A 291 10.45 -1.00 3.48
C GLU A 291 11.78 -1.21 4.19
N ARG A 292 12.76 -1.77 3.47
CA ARG A 292 14.13 -1.88 3.96
C ARG A 292 14.79 -0.50 3.87
N LEU A 293 15.29 -0.01 5.00
CA LEU A 293 15.96 1.28 5.13
C LEU A 293 17.46 1.15 4.85
N PRO A 294 18.15 2.24 4.46
CA PRO A 294 19.58 2.20 4.12
C PRO A 294 20.54 1.72 5.23
N ASN A 295 20.14 1.81 6.50
CA ASN A 295 20.93 1.27 7.61
C ASN A 295 20.71 -0.24 7.86
N GLY A 296 19.88 -0.90 7.04
CA GLY A 296 19.53 -2.32 7.16
C GLY A 296 18.32 -2.61 8.06
N ASN A 297 17.76 -1.59 8.72
CA ASN A 297 16.50 -1.74 9.47
C ASN A 297 15.31 -1.82 8.53
N THR A 298 14.16 -2.27 9.03
CA THR A 298 12.91 -2.32 8.26
C THR A 298 11.87 -1.39 8.89
N LEU A 299 11.36 -0.43 8.12
CA LEU A 299 10.14 0.31 8.49
C LEU A 299 8.93 -0.55 8.15
N ILE A 300 7.99 -0.67 9.08
CA ILE A 300 6.79 -1.49 8.96
C ILE A 300 5.56 -0.60 9.24
N CYS A 301 4.61 -0.62 8.31
CA CYS A 301 3.30 -0.01 8.46
C CYS A 301 2.28 -1.09 8.84
N GLU A 302 1.87 -1.19 10.10
CA GLU A 302 0.71 -1.99 10.52
C GLU A 302 -0.57 -1.21 10.21
N GLY A 303 -0.97 -1.26 8.94
CA GLY A 303 -1.85 -0.25 8.36
C GLY A 303 -3.24 -0.20 8.98
N ALA A 304 -3.88 -1.34 9.28
CA ALA A 304 -5.23 -1.38 9.86
C ALA A 304 -5.29 -0.74 11.26
N ALA A 305 -4.18 -0.79 11.99
CA ALA A 305 -4.00 -0.20 13.31
C ALA A 305 -3.41 1.22 13.25
N GLY A 306 -3.01 1.70 12.07
CA GLY A 306 -2.34 3.00 11.93
C GLY A 306 -1.02 3.10 12.71
N ARG A 307 -0.38 1.97 13.02
CA ARG A 307 0.89 1.91 13.76
C ARG A 307 2.04 1.76 12.77
N PHE A 308 3.06 2.58 12.93
CA PHE A 308 4.30 2.53 12.16
C PHE A 308 5.44 2.24 13.11
N PHE A 309 6.34 1.33 12.75
CA PHE A 309 7.47 1.05 13.60
C PHE A 309 8.67 0.58 12.79
N GLU A 310 9.85 0.86 13.31
CA GLU A 310 11.12 0.49 12.72
C GLU A 310 11.75 -0.62 13.54
N VAL A 311 12.18 -1.70 12.89
CA VAL A 311 12.86 -2.82 13.53
C VAL A 311 14.29 -2.97 13.03
N THR A 312 15.20 -3.33 13.93
CA THR A 312 16.55 -3.77 13.52
C THR A 312 16.48 -5.08 12.75
N SER A 313 17.58 -5.48 12.11
CA SER A 313 17.70 -6.81 11.48
C SER A 313 17.51 -7.98 12.45
N ARG A 314 17.61 -7.73 13.77
CA ARG A 314 17.34 -8.71 14.84
C ARG A 314 15.89 -8.66 15.36
N GLY A 315 15.04 -7.81 14.80
CA GLY A 315 13.63 -7.67 15.18
C GLY A 315 13.38 -6.77 16.39
N GLU A 316 14.36 -5.97 16.83
CA GLU A 316 14.17 -5.04 17.95
C GLU A 316 13.48 -3.77 17.45
N ILE A 317 12.33 -3.40 18.04
CA ILE A 317 11.66 -2.13 17.74
C ILE A 317 12.51 -0.99 18.29
N VAL A 318 12.92 -0.05 17.41
CA VAL A 318 13.78 1.09 17.73
C VAL A 318 13.13 2.44 17.47
N TRP A 319 11.98 2.44 16.79
CA TRP A 319 11.11 3.60 16.64
C TRP A 319 9.68 3.12 16.48
N GLU A 320 8.72 3.82 17.07
CA GLU A 320 7.30 3.49 16.99
C GLU A 320 6.45 4.75 17.05
N TYR A 321 5.47 4.85 16.15
CA TYR A 321 4.54 5.95 16.02
C TYR A 321 3.14 5.42 15.73
N ILE A 322 2.11 6.08 16.24
CA ILE A 322 0.71 5.76 15.95
C ILE A 322 0.04 6.98 15.35
N ASN A 323 -0.56 6.80 14.18
CA ASN A 323 -1.28 7.85 13.45
C ASN A 323 -2.33 8.53 14.36
N PRO A 324 -2.21 9.83 14.67
CA PRO A 324 -3.16 10.52 15.53
C PRO A 324 -4.40 11.01 14.79
N PHE A 325 -4.46 10.88 13.45
CA PHE A 325 -5.53 11.40 12.62
C PHE A 325 -6.59 10.33 12.33
N PRO A 326 -7.80 10.45 12.92
CA PRO A 326 -8.86 9.48 12.72
C PRO A 326 -9.51 9.58 11.33
N VAL A 327 -10.01 8.45 10.86
CA VAL A 327 -10.97 8.27 9.78
C VAL A 327 -12.34 8.68 10.29
N TYR A 328 -12.99 9.63 9.63
CA TYR A 328 -14.40 9.91 9.87
C TYR A 328 -15.25 9.38 8.71
N GLY A 329 -16.07 8.36 8.99
CA GLY A 329 -17.32 8.09 8.26
C GLY A 329 -17.28 7.59 6.82
N ALA A 330 -16.61 6.47 6.49
CA ALA A 330 -16.65 5.97 5.10
C ALA A 330 -16.73 4.46 4.88
N ARG A 331 -16.68 3.61 5.91
CA ARG A 331 -16.55 2.15 5.68
C ARG A 331 -17.82 1.33 5.73
N THR A 332 -18.90 1.78 6.36
CA THR A 332 -19.96 0.81 6.69
C THR A 332 -21.41 1.27 6.58
N GLY A 333 -21.70 2.52 6.17
CA GLY A 333 -23.08 3.04 6.27
C GLY A 333 -23.66 2.93 7.69
N ARG A 334 -22.80 2.71 8.70
CA ARG A 334 -23.18 2.59 10.10
C ARG A 334 -23.24 3.99 10.68
N GLU A 335 -24.28 4.23 11.49
CA GLU A 335 -24.50 5.49 12.20
C GLU A 335 -23.40 5.85 13.23
N LYS A 336 -22.43 4.96 13.47
CA LYS A 336 -21.34 5.18 14.44
C LYS A 336 -20.02 5.51 13.72
N PRO A 337 -19.30 6.56 14.13
CA PRO A 337 -17.92 6.79 13.69
C PRO A 337 -17.07 5.56 13.98
N GLU A 338 -16.35 5.08 12.98
CA GLU A 338 -15.29 4.10 13.21
C GLU A 338 -14.08 4.85 13.77
N ASN A 339 -13.69 4.55 15.01
CA ASN A 339 -12.43 5.04 15.57
C ASN A 339 -11.28 4.26 14.95
N SER A 340 -10.99 4.55 13.69
CA SER A 340 -9.86 4.00 12.95
C SER A 340 -8.94 5.13 12.57
N ASN A 341 -7.64 4.90 12.58
CA ASN A 341 -6.59 5.76 12.06
C ASN A 341 -5.83 5.00 10.95
N ALA A 342 -6.55 4.13 10.25
CA ALA A 342 -5.98 3.23 9.26
C ALA A 342 -5.16 3.99 8.23
N THR A 343 -4.00 3.45 7.91
CA THR A 343 -3.04 4.06 7.00
C THR A 343 -2.68 3.06 5.92
N PHE A 344 -2.81 3.45 4.65
CA PHE A 344 -2.62 2.52 3.54
C PHE A 344 -1.21 1.94 3.55
N ARG A 345 -0.22 2.83 3.55
CA ARG A 345 1.23 2.60 3.68
C ARG A 345 1.89 3.86 4.26
N CYS A 346 3.13 3.74 4.72
CA CYS A 346 3.98 4.87 5.09
C CYS A 346 5.39 4.69 4.53
N HIS A 347 6.10 5.80 4.32
CA HIS A 347 7.41 5.86 3.64
C HIS A 347 8.41 6.64 4.50
N ARG A 348 9.67 6.20 4.60
CA ARG A 348 10.73 6.95 5.31
C ARG A 348 11.78 7.47 4.34
N TYR A 349 11.94 8.78 4.30
CA TYR A 349 12.93 9.47 3.46
C TYR A 349 14.10 9.95 4.30
N GLY A 350 15.33 9.69 3.84
CA GLY A 350 16.54 10.23 4.46
C GLY A 350 16.58 11.76 4.41
N PRO A 351 17.31 12.43 5.31
CA PRO A 351 17.41 13.89 5.32
C PRO A 351 18.07 14.48 4.05
N ASP A 352 18.83 13.66 3.33
CA ASP A 352 19.50 13.94 2.07
C ASP A 352 18.70 13.53 0.83
N HIS A 353 17.48 13.00 1.01
CA HIS A 353 16.63 12.62 -0.10
C HIS A 353 16.34 13.83 -1.01
N PRO A 354 16.46 13.71 -2.35
CA PRO A 354 16.32 14.84 -3.28
C PRO A 354 15.02 15.64 -3.12
N ALA A 355 13.92 14.96 -2.77
CA ALA A 355 12.62 15.58 -2.52
C ALA A 355 12.61 16.62 -1.38
N LEU A 356 13.56 16.51 -0.44
CA LEU A 356 13.60 17.30 0.81
C LEU A 356 14.70 18.37 0.80
N VAL A 357 15.68 18.27 -0.11
CA VAL A 357 16.81 19.21 -0.17
C VAL A 357 16.31 20.64 -0.42
N GLY A 358 16.67 21.55 0.47
CA GLY A 358 16.29 22.97 0.39
C GLY A 358 14.84 23.27 0.79
N ARG A 359 14.08 22.28 1.24
CA ARG A 359 12.73 22.49 1.79
C ARG A 359 12.80 22.98 3.24
N ASP A 360 11.85 23.84 3.59
CA ASP A 360 11.66 24.28 4.97
C ASP A 360 10.85 23.24 5.73
N LEU A 361 11.52 22.54 6.64
CA LEU A 361 11.01 21.45 7.47
C LEU A 361 10.97 21.83 8.96
N ASP A 362 10.87 23.13 9.29
CA ASP A 362 10.74 23.57 10.68
C ASP A 362 9.36 23.20 11.26
N PRO A 363 9.27 22.31 12.26
CA PRO A 363 8.01 21.92 12.88
C PRO A 363 7.28 23.09 13.58
N ALA A 364 7.96 24.20 13.86
CA ALA A 364 7.34 25.40 14.43
C ALA A 364 6.27 26.01 13.51
N ARG A 365 6.36 25.79 12.20
CA ARG A 365 5.32 26.20 11.23
C ARG A 365 3.98 25.50 11.48
N PHE A 366 4.04 24.32 12.07
CA PHE A 366 2.89 23.51 12.44
C PHE A 366 2.69 23.45 13.97
N ALA A 367 3.21 24.42 14.74
CA ALA A 367 3.18 24.40 16.21
C ALA A 367 1.77 24.18 16.79
N ALA A 368 0.74 24.81 16.22
CA ALA A 368 -0.63 24.62 16.65
C ALA A 368 -1.10 23.17 16.45
N LEU A 369 -0.85 22.59 15.27
CA LEU A 369 -1.17 21.20 14.97
C LEU A 369 -0.39 20.26 15.88
N ASN A 370 0.93 20.44 15.99
CA ASN A 370 1.81 19.62 16.81
C ASN A 370 1.47 19.67 18.31
N SER A 371 0.89 20.76 18.80
CA SER A 371 0.41 20.84 20.19
C SER A 371 -0.81 19.98 20.48
N LEU A 372 -1.59 19.63 19.45
CA LEU A 372 -2.77 18.76 19.57
C LEU A 372 -2.41 17.28 19.53
N LEU A 373 -1.20 16.94 19.08
CA LEU A 373 -0.74 15.55 18.90
C LEU A 373 0.04 15.01 20.12
N ARG A 374 0.17 15.79 21.19
CA ARG A 374 1.00 15.50 22.38
C ARG A 374 0.19 15.06 23.59
#